data_AF-A0AA88D359-F1
#
_entry.id   AF-A0AA88D359-F1
#
_cell.length_a   1.000
_cell.length_b   1.000
_cell.length_c   1.000
_cell.angle_alpha   90.00
_cell.angle_beta   90.00
_cell.angle_gamma   90.00
#
_symmetry.space_group_name_H-M   'P 1'
#
loop_
_entity.id
_entity.type
_entity.pdbx_description
1 polymer ?
#
loop_
_entity_poly.entity_id
_entity_poly.type
_entity_poly.pdbx_seq_one_letter_code
_entity_poly.pdbx_strand_id
1 'polypeptide(L)'
;MGRMHSRGKGISASALPYKRTPPSWLKISSQDVDENICKFAKKGLTPSQIGVILRDSHGLAPEIPEDLYHLIKKAVSIRKHLERNRKDKDSKFRLILVESRIHRLARYYKKTKKLPPVWK
;
A
#
# COMPACT_ATOMS: atom_id res chain seq x y z
N MET A 1 -19.55 -5.73 -4.74
CA MET A 1 -18.21 -6.08 -5.25
C MET A 1 -17.54 -6.97 -4.21
N GLY A 2 -17.07 -8.17 -4.56
CA GLY A 2 -16.49 -9.13 -3.61
C GLY A 2 -14.99 -8.96 -3.42
N ARG A 3 -14.40 -9.63 -2.42
CA ARG A 3 -12.95 -9.67 -2.28
C ARG A 3 -12.32 -10.55 -3.37
N MET A 4 -11.16 -10.12 -3.89
CA MET A 4 -10.50 -10.74 -5.05
C MET A 4 -10.18 -12.23 -4.88
N HIS A 5 -9.65 -12.65 -3.73
CA HIS A 5 -9.25 -14.03 -3.45
C HIS A 5 -9.92 -14.59 -2.18
N SER A 6 -11.14 -14.15 -1.88
CA SER A 6 -11.91 -14.70 -0.74
C SER A 6 -13.41 -14.52 -0.98
N ARG A 7 -14.22 -15.37 -0.35
CA ARG A 7 -15.69 -15.37 -0.51
C ARG A 7 -16.41 -14.20 0.19
N GLY A 8 -15.70 -13.38 0.96
CA GLY A 8 -16.27 -12.25 1.70
C GLY A 8 -16.76 -11.10 0.81
N LYS A 9 -17.85 -10.45 1.22
CA LYS A 9 -18.52 -9.33 0.53
C LYS A 9 -18.47 -8.01 1.33
N GLY A 10 -17.43 -7.81 2.16
CA GLY A 10 -17.31 -6.60 2.98
C GLY A 10 -17.19 -5.33 2.15
N ILE A 11 -17.83 -4.25 2.62
CA ILE A 11 -17.96 -2.95 1.92
C ILE A 11 -17.23 -1.80 2.63
N SER A 12 -16.52 -2.07 3.72
CA SER A 12 -15.81 -1.04 4.49
C SER A 12 -14.71 -0.38 3.65
N ALA A 13 -14.84 0.93 3.43
CA ALA A 13 -13.88 1.78 2.74
C ALA A 13 -13.92 3.20 3.34
N SER A 14 -12.86 3.99 3.17
CA SER A 14 -12.86 5.40 3.53
C SER A 14 -13.79 6.18 2.59
N ALA A 15 -14.71 6.96 3.16
CA ALA A 15 -15.53 7.90 2.40
C ALA A 15 -14.84 9.27 2.40
N LEU A 16 -14.36 9.70 1.23
CA LEU A 16 -13.76 11.03 1.06
C LEU A 16 -14.83 12.12 1.23
N PRO A 17 -14.50 13.27 1.82
CA PRO A 17 -15.42 14.40 1.87
C PRO A 17 -15.73 14.90 0.45
N TYR A 18 -16.94 15.40 0.25
CA TYR A 18 -17.36 15.95 -1.05
C TYR A 18 -16.49 17.15 -1.48
N LYS A 19 -16.22 18.06 -0.54
CA LYS A 19 -15.37 19.23 -0.78
C LYS A 19 -13.89 18.83 -0.76
N ARG A 20 -13.17 19.16 -1.84
CA ARG A 20 -11.72 18.92 -1.98
C ARG A 20 -10.86 20.11 -1.53
N THR A 21 -11.47 21.27 -1.26
CA THR A 21 -10.76 22.45 -0.77
C THR A 21 -10.31 22.25 0.67
N PRO A 22 -9.09 22.67 1.05
CA PRO A 22 -8.63 22.60 2.43
C PRO A 22 -9.54 23.45 3.33
N PRO A 23 -9.85 22.99 4.55
CA PRO A 23 -10.66 23.75 5.48
C PRO A 23 -9.89 24.99 5.98
N SER A 24 -10.61 26.09 6.23
CA SER A 24 -10.01 27.41 6.56
C SER A 24 -9.21 27.46 7.87
N TRP A 25 -9.43 26.49 8.77
CA TRP A 25 -8.68 26.33 10.01
C TRP A 25 -7.31 25.66 9.82
N LEU A 26 -7.07 25.02 8.67
CA LEU A 26 -5.76 24.46 8.34
C LEU A 26 -4.84 25.59 7.88
N LYS A 27 -3.87 25.94 8.72
CA LYS A 27 -2.91 27.04 8.47
C LYS A 27 -1.57 26.57 7.88
N ILE A 28 -1.43 25.26 7.66
CA ILE A 28 -0.24 24.67 7.06
C ILE A 28 -0.14 25.08 5.59
N SER A 29 1.04 25.56 5.18
CA SER A 29 1.34 25.85 3.78
C SER A 29 1.68 24.56 3.03
N SER A 30 1.54 24.57 1.70
CA SER A 30 1.96 23.43 0.88
C SER A 30 3.46 23.11 1.02
N GLN A 31 4.29 24.13 1.25
CA GLN A 31 5.74 23.98 1.44
C GLN A 31 6.05 23.21 2.72
N ASP A 32 5.35 23.51 3.83
CA ASP A 32 5.52 22.80 5.09
C ASP A 32 5.11 21.31 4.97
N VAL A 33 4.10 21.02 4.14
CA VAL A 33 3.70 19.64 3.84
C VAL A 33 4.80 18.90 3.11
N ASP A 34 5.37 19.51 2.08
CA ASP A 34 6.43 18.91 1.27
C ASP A 34 7.70 18.66 2.11
N GLU A 35 8.06 19.59 3.00
CA GLU A 35 9.17 19.41 3.94
C GLU A 35 8.94 18.23 4.89
N ASN A 36 7.73 18.13 5.46
CA ASN A 36 7.37 17.01 6.33
C ASN A 36 7.38 15.67 5.60
N ILE A 37 6.85 15.62 4.37
CA ILE A 37 6.90 14.42 3.53
C ILE A 37 8.37 14.02 3.28
N CYS A 38 9.21 14.95 2.86
CA CYS A 38 10.62 14.69 2.60
C CYS A 38 11.36 14.23 3.87
N LYS A 39 11.07 14.84 5.02
CA LYS A 39 11.64 14.46 6.31
C LYS A 39 11.26 13.04 6.71
N PHE A 40 9.99 12.66 6.59
CA PHE A 40 9.54 11.32 6.94
C PHE A 40 10.00 10.26 5.93
N ALA A 41 10.07 10.61 4.65
CA ALA A 41 10.65 9.74 3.62
C ALA A 41 12.14 9.46 3.87
N LYS A 42 12.93 10.49 4.24
CA LYS A 42 14.34 10.33 4.63
C LYS A 42 14.52 9.45 5.86
N LYS A 43 13.54 9.40 6.77
CA LYS A 43 13.51 8.48 7.92
C LYS A 43 13.16 7.03 7.53
N GLY A 44 12.88 6.76 6.26
CA GLY A 44 12.54 5.42 5.76
C GLY A 44 11.07 5.03 5.99
N LEU A 45 10.21 5.99 6.34
CA LEU A 45 8.78 5.74 6.44
C LEU A 45 8.18 5.60 5.05
N THR A 46 7.20 4.71 4.95
CA THR A 46 6.53 4.41 3.69
C THR A 46 5.40 5.43 3.45
N PRO A 47 5.18 5.96 2.22
CA PRO A 47 4.04 6.84 1.88
C PRO A 47 2.69 6.58 2.59
N SER A 48 2.24 5.34 2.76
CA SER A 48 1.01 5.03 3.50
C SER A 48 1.13 5.37 4.99
N GLN A 49 2.28 5.07 5.60
CA GLN A 49 2.55 5.45 6.99
C GLN A 49 2.73 6.97 7.10
N ILE A 50 3.43 7.59 6.15
CA ILE A 50 3.64 9.04 6.11
C ILE A 50 2.29 9.73 6.13
N GLY A 51 1.35 9.37 5.28
CA GLY A 51 0.06 10.06 5.31
C GLY A 51 -0.94 9.54 6.34
N VAL A 52 -0.69 8.43 7.02
CA VAL A 52 -1.35 8.17 8.32
C VAL A 52 -0.85 9.16 9.37
N ILE A 53 0.47 9.37 9.47
CA ILE A 53 1.06 10.33 10.41
C ILE A 53 0.64 11.76 10.07
N LEU A 54 0.64 12.13 8.79
CA LEU A 54 0.17 13.44 8.38
C LEU A 54 -1.33 13.59 8.63
N ARG A 55 -2.16 12.54 8.52
CA ARG A 55 -3.59 12.62 8.82
C ARG A 55 -3.87 12.74 10.30
N ASP A 56 -3.25 11.89 11.10
CA ASP A 56 -3.56 11.75 12.53
C ASP A 56 -2.87 12.85 13.35
N SER A 57 -1.68 13.31 12.94
CA SER A 57 -0.92 14.34 13.65
C SER A 57 -0.97 15.72 13.00
N HIS A 58 -1.23 15.83 11.69
CA HIS A 58 -1.21 17.10 10.95
C HIS A 58 -2.50 17.40 10.13
N GLY A 59 -3.51 16.51 10.15
CA GLY A 59 -4.78 16.68 9.43
C GLY A 59 -4.78 16.47 7.91
N LEU A 60 -3.75 15.85 7.31
CA LEU A 60 -3.56 15.73 5.85
C LEU A 60 -3.66 14.28 5.34
N ALA A 61 -4.30 14.05 4.18
CA ALA A 61 -4.44 12.72 3.59
C ALA A 61 -3.52 12.51 2.35
N PRO A 62 -2.89 11.33 2.18
CA PRO A 62 -2.00 11.04 1.04
C PRO A 62 -2.68 10.31 -0.14
N GLU A 63 -2.07 10.44 -1.33
CA GLU A 63 -2.36 9.67 -2.55
C GLU A 63 -1.09 8.99 -3.11
N ILE A 64 -0.57 7.89 -2.53
CA ILE A 64 0.50 7.12 -3.20
C ILE A 64 0.38 5.62 -2.93
N PRO A 65 0.49 4.75 -3.96
CA PRO A 65 0.32 3.31 -3.80
C PRO A 65 1.63 2.58 -3.53
N GLU A 66 1.62 1.78 -2.47
CA GLU A 66 2.73 1.10 -1.81
C GLU A 66 2.56 -0.43 -1.84
N ASP A 67 1.52 -0.82 -2.56
CA ASP A 67 0.85 -2.10 -2.49
C ASP A 67 1.78 -3.23 -2.94
N LEU A 68 2.69 -2.94 -3.88
CA LEU A 68 3.62 -3.92 -4.41
C LEU A 68 4.69 -4.29 -3.36
N TYR A 69 5.26 -3.30 -2.68
CA TYR A 69 6.28 -3.51 -1.65
C TYR A 69 5.72 -4.35 -0.49
N HIS A 70 4.52 -4.00 -0.01
CA HIS A 70 3.87 -4.73 1.09
C HIS A 70 3.47 -6.16 0.71
N LEU A 71 3.04 -6.39 -0.54
CA LEU A 71 2.77 -7.74 -1.03
C LEU A 71 4.04 -8.58 -1.14
N ILE A 72 5.14 -8.02 -1.65
CA ILE A 72 6.44 -8.71 -1.73
C ILE A 72 6.96 -9.04 -0.33
N LYS A 73 6.94 -8.08 0.61
CA LYS A 73 7.34 -8.30 2.01
C LYS A 73 6.55 -9.44 2.66
N LYS A 74 5.23 -9.51 2.40
CA LYS A 74 4.38 -10.61 2.86
C LYS A 74 4.75 -11.95 2.19
N ALA A 75 5.00 -11.96 0.88
CA ALA A 75 5.41 -13.17 0.17
C ALA A 75 6.75 -13.74 0.68
N VAL A 76 7.75 -12.87 0.90
CA VAL A 76 9.05 -13.25 1.47
C VAL A 76 8.90 -13.86 2.86
N SER A 77 8.06 -13.26 3.70
CA SER A 77 7.78 -13.79 5.05
C SER A 77 7.13 -15.17 5.00
N ILE A 78 6.13 -15.37 4.13
CA ILE A 78 5.46 -16.68 3.96
C ILE A 78 6.43 -17.74 3.41
N ARG A 79 7.30 -17.37 2.45
CA ARG A 79 8.35 -18.26 1.93
C ARG A 79 9.30 -18.72 3.04
N LYS A 80 9.82 -17.77 3.84
CA LYS A 80 10.69 -18.08 4.98
C LYS A 80 10.02 -18.98 6.01
N HIS A 81 8.72 -18.81 6.25
CA HIS A 81 7.95 -19.69 7.12
C HIS A 81 7.83 -21.12 6.56
N LEU A 82 7.56 -21.25 5.26
CA LEU A 82 7.40 -22.54 4.57
C LEU A 82 8.70 -23.33 4.43
N GLU A 83 9.86 -22.68 4.42
CA GLU A 83 11.17 -23.36 4.45
C GLU A 83 11.30 -24.29 5.66
N ARG A 84 10.81 -23.85 6.82
CA ARG A 84 10.80 -24.62 8.07
C ARG A 84 9.57 -25.54 8.17
N ASN A 85 8.43 -25.09 7.64
CA ASN A 85 7.13 -25.76 7.76
C ASN A 85 6.64 -26.32 6.41
N ARG A 86 7.42 -27.20 5.79
CA ARG A 86 7.16 -27.67 4.42
C ARG A 86 5.82 -28.41 4.23
N LYS A 87 5.26 -28.96 5.32
CA LYS A 87 3.98 -29.69 5.31
C LYS A 87 2.75 -28.77 5.39
N ASP A 88 2.92 -27.48 5.66
CA ASP A 88 1.81 -26.53 5.75
C ASP A 88 1.28 -26.18 4.34
N LYS A 89 0.21 -26.90 3.95
CA LYS A 89 -0.47 -26.72 2.67
C LYS A 89 -1.30 -25.44 2.61
N ASP A 90 -1.77 -24.93 3.74
CA ASP A 90 -2.61 -23.72 3.80
C ASP A 90 -1.75 -22.47 3.57
N SER A 91 -0.59 -22.37 4.23
CA SER A 91 0.38 -21.31 3.97
C SER A 91 0.88 -21.35 2.52
N LYS A 92 1.07 -22.53 1.93
CA LYS A 92 1.41 -22.69 0.51
C LYS A 92 0.31 -22.16 -0.41
N PHE A 93 -0.95 -22.45 -0.11
CA PHE A 93 -2.09 -21.90 -0.85
C PHE A 93 -2.15 -20.36 -0.72
N ARG A 94 -1.96 -19.82 0.49
CA ARG A 94 -1.93 -18.36 0.70
C ARG A 94 -0.77 -17.68 -0.03
N LEU A 95 0.40 -18.33 -0.13
CA LEU A 95 1.53 -17.82 -0.91
C LEU A 95 1.14 -17.65 -2.38
N ILE A 96 0.51 -18.67 -2.99
CA ILE A 96 0.04 -18.62 -4.39
C ILE A 96 -0.91 -17.43 -4.62
N LEU A 97 -1.82 -17.18 -3.67
CA LEU A 97 -2.75 -16.06 -3.75
C LEU A 97 -2.02 -14.70 -3.66
N VAL A 98 -0.98 -14.59 -2.82
CA VAL A 98 -0.18 -13.36 -2.69
C VAL A 98 0.67 -13.14 -3.94
N GLU A 99 1.36 -14.16 -4.44
CA GLU A 99 2.15 -14.11 -5.68
C GLU A 99 1.26 -13.73 -6.88
N SER A 100 0.05 -14.29 -6.97
CA SER A 100 -0.93 -13.91 -8.00
C SER A 100 -1.32 -12.43 -7.92
N ARG A 101 -1.44 -11.84 -6.72
CA ARG A 101 -1.71 -10.40 -6.56
C ARG A 101 -0.51 -9.56 -6.99
N ILE A 102 0.71 -9.98 -6.66
CA ILE A 102 1.96 -9.33 -7.09
C ILE A 102 2.03 -9.29 -8.62
N HIS A 103 1.83 -10.42 -9.31
CA HIS A 103 1.88 -10.47 -10.77
C HIS A 103 0.79 -9.61 -11.43
N ARG A 104 -0.43 -9.59 -10.89
CA ARG A 104 -1.51 -8.71 -11.39
C ARG A 104 -1.14 -7.24 -11.25
N LEU A 105 -0.60 -6.85 -10.10
CA LEU A 105 -0.23 -5.47 -9.81
C LEU A 105 1.01 -5.03 -10.61
N ALA A 106 2.00 -5.90 -10.74
CA ALA A 106 3.18 -5.67 -11.57
C ALA A 106 2.81 -5.47 -13.05
N ARG A 107 1.86 -6.25 -13.60
CA ARG A 107 1.31 -6.03 -14.95
C ARG A 107 0.69 -4.65 -15.11
N TYR A 108 -0.10 -4.20 -14.15
CA TYR A 108 -0.69 -2.86 -14.16
C TYR A 108 0.39 -1.76 -14.16
N TYR A 109 1.43 -1.91 -13.33
CA TYR A 109 2.50 -0.91 -13.28
C TYR A 109 3.44 -0.91 -14.47
N LYS A 110 3.66 -2.06 -15.12
CA LYS A 110 4.34 -2.13 -16.41
C LYS A 110 3.54 -1.40 -17.49
N LYS A 111 2.21 -1.59 -17.53
CA LYS A 111 1.31 -0.90 -18.47
C LYS A 111 1.29 0.62 -18.25
N THR A 112 1.27 1.06 -17.00
CA THR A 112 1.26 2.48 -16.63
C THR A 112 2.66 3.12 -16.60
N LYS A 113 3.70 2.42 -17.09
CA LYS A 113 5.11 2.87 -17.15
C LYS A 113 5.74 3.26 -15.81
N LYS A 114 5.14 2.84 -14.69
CA LYS A 114 5.71 3.04 -13.33
C LYS A 114 6.80 2.02 -12.99
N LEU A 115 6.91 0.94 -13.76
CA LEU A 115 7.93 -0.10 -13.62
C LEU A 115 8.53 -0.43 -14.99
N PRO A 116 9.85 -0.73 -15.06
CA PRO A 116 10.48 -1.12 -16.31
C PRO A 116 9.88 -2.45 -16.83
N PRO A 117 9.77 -2.61 -18.16
CA PRO A 117 9.14 -3.79 -18.76
C PRO A 117 9.85 -5.11 -18.39
N VAL A 118 11.15 -5.03 -18.11
CA VAL A 118 12.04 -6.16 -17.75
C VAL A 118 11.87 -6.66 -16.31
N TRP A 119 11.12 -5.94 -15.47
CA TRP A 119 10.98 -6.26 -14.04
C TRP A 119 10.38 -7.66 -13.79
N LYS A 120 10.96 -8.44 -12.87
CA LYS A 120 10.53 -9.81 -12.51
C LYS A 120 10.23 -9.92 -11.03
#